data_AF-A0A516GDH6-F1
#
_entry.id   AF-A0A516GDH6-F1
#
_cell.length_a   1.000
_cell.length_b   1.000
_cell.length_c   1.000
_cell.angle_alpha   90.00
_cell.angle_beta   90.00
_cell.angle_gamma   90.00
#
_symmetry.space_group_name_H-M   'P 1'
#
loop_
_entity.id
_entity.type
_entity.pdbx_description
1 polymer ?
#
loop_
_entity_poly.entity_id
_entity_poly.type
_entity_poly.pdbx_seq_one_letter_code
_entity_poly.pdbx_strand_id
1 'polypeptide(L)'
;MEITTREAGELLAVTPARVRALIAADTLRARRVGTQWLIDIDSVEQQAALTSAQARGRGMAPRVAWAVGDLVDGGGAQWLSAAERSRLRKRVKGVTKVEVVQKWLRSRSTRVTRCRIGVSDIEALLAEQGVVRTGVSAASAYGLGLGGGASADAYVTKDFEERLTRDFFLIESRTGNLTLRVVDHDLHLRTGRCVDAQVVAPRVMVAVDLAADTDARTRSLGRSLLEAVLTEFRAAES
;
A
#
# COMPACT_ATOMS: atom_id res chain seq x y z
N MET A 1 4.17 -14.19 14.02
CA MET A 1 4.45 -14.49 15.44
C MET A 1 3.97 -13.30 16.26
N GLU A 2 3.42 -13.49 17.46
CA GLU A 2 2.91 -12.37 18.27
C GLU A 2 3.83 -12.09 19.46
N ILE A 3 4.06 -10.81 19.74
CA ILE A 3 4.88 -10.32 20.85
C ILE A 3 4.11 -9.31 21.71
N THR A 4 4.57 -9.11 22.93
CA THR A 4 3.97 -8.18 23.88
C THR A 4 4.36 -6.72 23.61
N THR A 5 3.60 -5.79 24.19
CA THR A 5 3.93 -4.35 24.18
C THR A 5 5.34 -4.02 24.66
N ARG A 6 5.90 -4.81 25.59
CA ARG A 6 7.24 -4.62 26.12
C ARG A 6 8.30 -5.02 25.09
N GLU A 7 8.20 -6.22 24.55
CA GLU A 7 9.11 -6.74 23.52
C GLU A 7 9.09 -5.88 22.25
N ALA A 8 7.90 -5.41 21.83
CA ALA A 8 7.78 -4.48 20.72
C ALA A 8 8.48 -3.13 21.01
N GLY A 9 8.42 -2.65 22.26
CA GLY A 9 9.11 -1.44 22.70
C GLY A 9 10.63 -1.59 22.67
N GLU A 10 11.14 -2.76 23.07
CA GLU A 10 12.56 -3.11 23.01
C GLU A 10 13.06 -3.14 21.55
N LEU A 11 12.35 -3.83 20.66
CA LEU A 11 12.70 -3.92 19.23
C LEU A 11 12.68 -2.57 18.51
N LEU A 12 11.73 -1.69 18.88
CA LEU A 12 11.59 -0.35 18.27
C LEU A 12 12.43 0.73 18.97
N ALA A 13 13.07 0.41 20.10
CA ALA A 13 13.70 1.37 21.01
C ALA A 13 12.74 2.53 21.40
N VAL A 14 11.48 2.21 21.74
CA VAL A 14 10.47 3.18 22.18
C VAL A 14 9.73 2.72 23.43
N THR A 15 9.07 3.65 24.13
CA THR A 15 8.32 3.33 25.35
C THR A 15 7.04 2.52 25.04
N PRO A 16 6.52 1.71 25.99
CA PRO A 16 5.24 1.01 25.82
C PRO A 16 4.06 1.95 25.54
N ALA A 17 4.08 3.18 26.08
CA ALA A 17 3.09 4.20 25.75
C ALA A 17 3.14 4.59 24.27
N ARG A 18 4.35 4.69 23.70
CA ARG A 18 4.54 4.94 22.26
C ARG A 18 4.08 3.77 21.42
N VAL A 19 4.34 2.53 21.83
CA VAL A 19 3.80 1.33 21.16
C VAL A 19 2.27 1.36 21.11
N ARG A 20 1.60 1.67 22.23
CA ARG A 20 0.13 1.83 22.26
C ARG A 20 -0.37 2.94 21.34
N ALA A 21 0.36 4.05 21.24
CA ALA A 21 0.02 5.12 20.29
C ALA A 21 0.16 4.66 18.83
N LEU A 22 1.15 3.81 18.52
CA LEU A 22 1.31 3.23 17.18
C LEU A 22 0.21 2.22 16.85
N ILE A 23 -0.26 1.43 17.83
CA ILE A 23 -1.43 0.56 17.68
C ILE A 23 -2.69 1.39 17.42
N ALA A 24 -2.92 2.45 18.21
CA ALA A 24 -4.07 3.33 18.05
C ALA A 24 -4.07 4.06 16.70
N ALA A 25 -2.90 4.32 16.12
CA ALA A 25 -2.73 4.89 14.79
C ALA A 25 -2.69 3.82 13.67
N ASP A 26 -3.06 2.58 13.97
CA ASP A 26 -3.06 1.41 13.06
C ASP A 26 -1.72 1.17 12.34
N THR A 27 -0.62 1.66 12.93
CA THR A 27 0.73 1.49 12.40
C THR A 27 1.32 0.14 12.79
N LEU A 28 0.95 -0.39 13.97
CA LEU A 28 1.30 -1.73 14.41
C LEU A 28 0.06 -2.60 14.43
N ARG A 29 0.15 -3.78 13.81
CA ARG A 29 -0.95 -4.74 13.77
C ARG A 29 -1.03 -5.43 15.11
N ALA A 30 -2.11 -5.20 15.86
CA ALA A 30 -2.26 -5.76 17.20
C ALA A 30 -3.71 -6.14 17.52
N ARG A 31 -3.88 -7.15 18.37
CA ARG A 31 -5.16 -7.54 18.96
C ARG A 31 -5.08 -7.53 20.48
N ARG A 32 -6.21 -7.29 21.12
CA ARG A 32 -6.30 -7.25 22.58
C ARG A 32 -6.81 -8.60 23.08
N VAL A 33 -6.10 -9.19 24.04
CA VAL A 33 -6.48 -10.43 24.72
C VAL A 33 -6.45 -10.16 26.22
N GLY A 34 -7.63 -10.12 26.84
CA GLY A 34 -7.79 -9.63 28.20
C GLY A 34 -7.22 -8.22 28.37
N THR A 35 -6.21 -8.09 29.22
CA THR A 35 -5.52 -6.81 29.50
C THR A 35 -4.28 -6.58 28.65
N GLN A 36 -3.85 -7.56 27.86
CA GLN A 36 -2.60 -7.49 27.10
C GLN A 36 -2.84 -7.22 25.61
N TRP A 37 -1.89 -6.51 25.00
CA TRP A 37 -1.78 -6.39 23.55
C TRP A 37 -0.84 -7.46 23.03
N LEU A 38 -1.33 -8.22 22.05
CA LEU A 38 -0.53 -9.11 21.22
C LEU A 38 -0.33 -8.44 19.88
N ILE A 39 0.94 -8.21 19.53
CA ILE A 39 1.38 -7.40 18.40
C ILE A 39 2.08 -8.32 17.42
N ASP A 40 1.74 -8.23 16.14
CA ASP A 40 2.41 -9.00 15.09
C ASP A 40 3.85 -8.50 14.90
N ILE A 41 4.82 -9.38 15.12
CA ILE A 41 6.25 -9.08 15.02
C ILE A 41 6.62 -8.52 13.64
N ASP A 42 5.98 -8.99 12.56
CA ASP A 42 6.25 -8.54 11.20
C ASP A 42 5.94 -7.05 11.03
N SER A 43 4.88 -6.57 11.69
CA SER A 43 4.53 -5.14 11.68
C SER A 43 5.52 -4.29 12.48
N VAL A 44 6.12 -4.88 13.52
CA VAL A 44 7.13 -4.22 14.36
C VAL A 44 8.45 -4.11 13.59
N GLU A 45 8.92 -5.19 12.98
CA GLU A 45 10.12 -5.20 12.15
C GLU A 45 10.00 -4.24 10.97
N GLN A 46 8.84 -4.21 10.31
CA GLN A 46 8.56 -3.23 9.26
C GLN A 46 8.67 -1.80 9.77
N GLN A 47 8.06 -1.49 10.92
CA GLN A 47 8.13 -0.16 11.51
C GLN A 47 9.55 0.19 11.99
N ALA A 48 10.34 -0.79 12.44
CA ALA A 48 11.74 -0.62 12.77
C ALA A 48 12.56 -0.25 11.53
N ALA A 49 12.38 -0.98 10.42
CA ALA A 49 13.05 -0.70 9.14
C ALA A 49 12.72 0.70 8.60
N LEU A 50 11.45 1.13 8.69
CA LEU A 50 11.05 2.48 8.30
C LEU A 50 11.71 3.56 9.18
N THR A 51 11.92 3.28 10.46
CA THR A 51 12.50 4.23 11.41
C THR A 51 14.04 4.32 11.25
N SER A 52 14.71 3.19 11.10
CA SER A 52 16.17 3.09 10.92
C SER A 52 16.65 3.64 9.58
N ALA A 53 15.81 3.59 8.54
CA ALA A 53 16.11 4.18 7.24
C ALA A 53 16.23 5.72 7.26
N GLN A 54 16.05 6.37 8.42
CA GLN A 54 15.89 7.83 8.53
C GLN A 54 14.85 8.36 7.55
N ALA A 55 13.77 7.59 7.31
CA ALA A 55 12.59 8.06 6.61
C ALA A 55 11.83 9.06 7.50
N ARG A 56 12.52 10.14 7.87
CA ARG A 56 12.05 11.28 8.65
C ARG A 56 11.17 12.10 7.70
N GLY A 57 9.88 12.16 8.00
CA GLY A 57 8.92 12.93 7.21
C GLY A 57 7.46 12.48 7.38
N ARG A 58 6.55 13.47 7.33
CA ARG A 58 5.12 13.20 7.17
C ARG A 58 4.89 12.51 5.82
N GLY A 59 3.84 11.71 5.74
CA GLY A 59 3.41 11.10 4.49
C GLY A 59 3.10 12.23 3.52
N MET A 60 3.36 12.00 2.23
CA MET A 60 2.91 12.95 1.22
C MET A 60 1.39 13.05 1.28
N ALA A 61 0.86 14.25 1.02
CA ALA A 61 -0.58 14.38 0.83
C ALA A 61 -1.03 13.42 -0.29
N PRO A 62 -2.24 12.82 -0.21
CA PRO A 62 -2.71 11.83 -1.19
C PRO A 62 -2.50 12.27 -2.65
N ARG A 63 -2.88 13.52 -2.96
CA ARG A 63 -2.66 14.15 -4.28
C ARG A 63 -1.22 14.04 -4.80
N VAL A 64 -0.24 14.24 -3.92
CA VAL A 64 1.19 14.19 -4.26
C VAL A 64 1.69 12.76 -4.30
N ALA A 65 1.18 11.88 -3.43
CA ALA A 65 1.49 10.45 -3.47
C ALA A 65 1.09 9.83 -4.81
N TRP A 66 -0.13 10.08 -5.27
CA TRP A 66 -0.61 9.64 -6.59
C TRP A 66 0.18 10.25 -7.75
N ALA A 67 0.73 11.45 -7.57
CA ALA A 67 1.58 12.06 -8.60
C ALA A 67 2.93 11.34 -8.71
N VAL A 68 3.47 10.78 -7.62
CA VAL A 68 4.66 9.91 -7.70
C VAL A 68 4.34 8.70 -8.57
N GLY A 69 3.20 8.05 -8.35
CA GLY A 69 2.79 6.90 -9.16
C GLY A 69 2.67 7.22 -10.64
N ASP A 70 1.98 8.31 -10.96
CA ASP A 70 1.80 8.69 -12.35
C ASP A 70 3.13 9.07 -13.03
N LEU A 71 3.95 9.92 -12.41
CA LEU A 71 5.23 10.37 -12.97
C LEU A 71 6.23 9.22 -13.19
N VAL A 72 6.29 8.29 -12.24
CA VAL A 72 7.22 7.14 -12.29
C VAL A 72 6.89 6.19 -13.43
N ASP A 73 5.61 6.04 -13.76
CA ASP A 73 5.15 5.27 -14.92
C ASP A 73 5.03 6.12 -16.20
N GLY A 74 5.79 7.22 -16.30
CA GLY A 74 5.87 8.06 -17.50
C GLY A 74 4.68 9.01 -17.70
N GLY A 75 3.73 9.04 -16.78
CA GLY A 75 2.61 9.96 -16.77
C GLY A 75 2.99 11.42 -16.51
N GLY A 76 1.98 12.29 -16.63
CA GLY A 76 2.17 13.74 -16.61
C GLY A 76 1.85 14.42 -15.28
N ALA A 77 1.16 13.74 -14.34
CA ALA A 77 0.60 14.28 -13.12
C ALA A 77 -0.03 15.67 -13.31
N GLN A 78 -0.93 15.79 -14.29
CA GLN A 78 -1.43 17.07 -14.81
C GLN A 78 -2.19 17.91 -13.77
N TRP A 79 -2.61 17.31 -12.65
CA TRP A 79 -3.23 18.01 -11.52
C TRP A 79 -2.25 18.74 -10.61
N LEU A 80 -0.94 18.64 -10.86
CA LEU A 80 0.10 19.45 -10.21
C LEU A 80 0.59 20.54 -11.16
N SER A 81 1.05 21.66 -10.62
CA SER A 81 1.76 22.68 -11.41
C SER A 81 3.09 22.17 -11.97
N ALA A 82 3.62 22.79 -13.03
CA ALA A 82 4.92 22.42 -13.60
C ALA A 82 6.07 22.46 -12.58
N ALA A 83 6.06 23.46 -11.68
CA ALA A 83 7.04 23.60 -10.62
C ALA A 83 6.93 22.48 -9.57
N GLU A 84 5.70 22.09 -9.17
CA GLU A 84 5.49 20.94 -8.28
C GLU A 84 5.98 19.65 -8.92
N ARG A 85 5.65 19.41 -10.20
CA ARG A 85 6.11 18.21 -10.94
C ARG A 85 7.63 18.14 -11.02
N SER A 86 8.29 19.24 -11.39
CA SER A 86 9.76 19.30 -11.48
C SER A 86 10.43 18.98 -10.14
N ARG A 87 9.97 19.62 -9.04
CA ARG A 87 10.47 19.34 -7.69
C ARG A 87 10.22 17.89 -7.28
N LEU A 88 9.05 17.34 -7.62
CA LEU A 88 8.69 15.96 -7.29
C LEU A 88 9.57 14.95 -8.03
N ARG A 89 9.79 15.13 -9.35
CA ARG A 89 10.71 14.28 -10.14
C ARG A 89 12.11 14.29 -9.54
N LYS A 90 12.68 15.47 -9.29
CA LYS A 90 14.01 15.61 -8.67
C LYS A 90 14.08 14.91 -7.31
N ARG A 91 13.04 15.07 -6.49
CA ARG A 91 12.94 14.46 -5.17
C ARG A 91 12.87 12.93 -5.24
N VAL A 92 12.09 12.36 -6.16
CA VAL A 92 11.96 10.90 -6.34
C VAL A 92 13.27 10.31 -6.88
N LYS A 93 13.92 10.96 -7.86
CA LYS A 93 15.23 10.52 -8.39
C LYS A 93 16.32 10.48 -7.32
N GLY A 94 16.32 11.45 -6.40
CA GLY A 94 17.30 11.54 -5.32
C GLY A 94 17.12 10.52 -4.19
N VAL A 95 16.07 9.69 -4.22
CA VAL A 95 15.87 8.66 -3.19
C VAL A 95 16.82 7.50 -3.41
N THR A 96 17.56 7.11 -2.37
CA THR A 96 18.46 5.94 -2.39
C THR A 96 17.90 4.72 -1.66
N LYS A 97 16.91 4.91 -0.77
CA LYS A 97 16.30 3.85 0.06
C LYS A 97 14.81 3.71 -0.22
N VAL A 98 14.34 2.51 -0.52
CA VAL A 98 12.93 2.26 -0.87
C VAL A 98 11.97 2.51 0.29
N GLU A 99 12.43 2.38 1.54
CA GLU A 99 11.68 2.68 2.75
C GLU A 99 11.21 4.14 2.78
N VAL A 100 11.99 5.05 2.19
CA VAL A 100 11.62 6.47 2.09
C VAL A 100 10.39 6.63 1.21
N VAL A 101 10.34 5.94 0.07
CA VAL A 101 9.17 5.96 -0.82
C VAL A 101 7.97 5.30 -0.18
N GLN A 102 8.15 4.14 0.47
CA GLN A 102 7.07 3.51 1.25
C GLN A 102 6.49 4.47 2.30
N LYS A 103 7.36 5.19 3.01
CA LYS A 103 6.96 6.16 4.03
C LYS A 103 6.25 7.39 3.46
N TRP A 104 6.67 7.86 2.29
CA TRP A 104 6.03 8.97 1.58
C TRP A 104 4.64 8.57 1.09
N LEU A 105 4.50 7.36 0.56
CA LEU A 105 3.27 6.86 -0.04
C LEU A 105 2.31 6.22 0.96
N ARG A 106 2.62 6.23 2.27
CA ARG A 106 1.73 5.67 3.31
C ARG A 106 0.34 6.29 3.36
N SER A 107 0.19 7.52 2.90
CA SER A 107 -1.07 8.27 2.89
C SER A 107 -1.73 8.27 1.50
N ARG A 108 -1.38 7.31 0.63
CA ARG A 108 -2.03 7.11 -0.68
C ARG A 108 -3.49 6.69 -0.57
N SER A 109 -3.86 6.07 0.56
CA SER A 109 -5.22 5.71 0.95
C SER A 109 -5.59 6.44 2.24
N THR A 110 -6.87 6.77 2.37
CA THR A 110 -7.43 7.37 3.59
C THR A 110 -7.82 6.31 4.61
N ARG A 111 -8.20 5.12 4.14
CA ARG A 111 -8.46 3.94 4.96
C ARG A 111 -8.05 2.67 4.21
N VAL A 112 -7.67 1.63 4.97
CA VAL A 112 -7.46 0.28 4.45
C VAL A 112 -8.35 -0.66 5.25
N THR A 113 -9.27 -1.33 4.58
CA THR A 113 -10.23 -2.26 5.16
C THR A 113 -9.90 -3.66 4.68
N ARG A 114 -9.90 -4.64 5.58
CA ARG A 114 -9.81 -6.06 5.19
C ARG A 114 -11.18 -6.71 5.34
N CYS A 115 -11.60 -7.45 4.33
CA CYS A 115 -12.90 -8.09 4.25
C CYS A 115 -12.75 -9.56 3.85
N ARG A 116 -13.71 -10.39 4.28
CA ARG A 116 -13.96 -11.68 3.68
C ARG A 116 -14.91 -11.51 2.49
N ILE A 117 -14.59 -12.22 1.42
CA ILE A 117 -15.41 -12.38 0.22
C ILE A 117 -15.33 -13.85 -0.23
N GLY A 118 -16.40 -14.35 -0.85
CA GLY A 118 -16.38 -15.63 -1.55
C GLY A 118 -15.29 -15.65 -2.62
N VAL A 119 -14.48 -16.71 -2.66
CA VAL A 119 -13.38 -16.85 -3.63
C VAL A 119 -13.89 -16.75 -5.08
N SER A 120 -15.09 -17.27 -5.35
CA SER A 120 -15.76 -17.18 -6.66
C SER A 120 -16.09 -15.76 -7.08
N ASP A 121 -16.25 -14.84 -6.13
CA ASP A 121 -16.77 -13.50 -6.39
C ASP A 121 -15.65 -12.47 -6.56
N ILE A 122 -14.39 -12.87 -6.28
CA ILE A 122 -13.22 -12.00 -6.36
C ILE A 122 -13.07 -11.39 -7.75
N GLU A 123 -13.09 -12.21 -8.81
CA GLU A 123 -12.87 -11.70 -10.17
C GLU A 123 -14.03 -10.82 -10.64
N ALA A 124 -15.26 -11.11 -10.23
CA ALA A 124 -16.40 -10.25 -10.51
C ALA A 124 -16.26 -8.89 -9.81
N LEU A 125 -15.87 -8.87 -8.54
CA LEU A 125 -15.58 -7.63 -7.82
C LEU A 125 -14.46 -6.83 -8.49
N LEU A 126 -13.36 -7.50 -8.87
CA LEU A 126 -12.21 -6.84 -9.50
C LEU A 126 -12.49 -6.36 -10.94
N ALA A 127 -13.60 -6.75 -11.55
CA ALA A 127 -14.03 -6.30 -12.87
C ALA A 127 -14.94 -5.06 -12.83
N GLU A 128 -15.37 -4.63 -11.64
CA GLU A 128 -16.19 -3.44 -11.46
C GLU A 128 -15.45 -2.16 -11.89
N GLN A 129 -16.12 -1.26 -12.62
CA GLN A 129 -15.48 -0.08 -13.24
C GLN A 129 -14.85 0.91 -12.25
N GLY A 130 -15.29 0.92 -10.99
CA GLY A 130 -14.72 1.76 -9.93
C GLY A 130 -13.58 1.09 -9.16
N VAL A 131 -13.12 -0.08 -9.59
CA VAL A 131 -12.06 -0.85 -8.96
C VAL A 131 -10.78 -0.76 -9.77
N VAL A 132 -9.69 -0.47 -9.07
CA VAL A 132 -8.34 -0.54 -9.64
C VAL A 132 -7.54 -1.57 -8.87
N ARG A 133 -7.11 -2.63 -9.56
CA ARG A 133 -6.33 -3.73 -8.98
C ARG A 133 -4.99 -3.18 -8.47
N THR A 134 -4.56 -3.62 -7.29
CA THR A 134 -3.23 -3.32 -6.76
C THR A 134 -2.67 -4.53 -6.02
N GLY A 135 -1.51 -4.38 -5.38
CA GLY A 135 -0.94 -5.42 -4.52
C GLY A 135 -0.88 -6.77 -5.24
N VAL A 136 -1.39 -7.81 -4.58
CA VAL A 136 -1.46 -9.18 -5.13
C VAL A 136 -2.34 -9.28 -6.38
N SER A 137 -3.39 -8.46 -6.52
CA SER A 137 -4.29 -8.48 -7.67
C SER A 137 -3.68 -7.87 -8.94
N ALA A 138 -2.63 -7.07 -8.82
CA ALA A 138 -1.90 -6.50 -9.94
C ALA A 138 -0.57 -7.21 -10.24
N ALA A 139 -0.21 -8.22 -9.44
CA ALA A 139 1.09 -8.85 -9.52
C ALA A 139 1.31 -9.63 -10.82
N SER A 140 0.27 -10.28 -11.35
CA SER A 140 0.33 -10.98 -12.64
C SER A 140 0.53 -10.02 -13.81
N ALA A 141 -0.20 -8.90 -13.83
CA ALA A 141 -0.08 -7.86 -14.85
C ALA A 141 1.34 -7.27 -14.94
N TYR A 142 2.08 -7.25 -13.84
CA TYR A 142 3.48 -6.83 -13.82
C TYR A 142 4.49 -7.99 -13.80
N GLY A 143 4.06 -9.20 -14.14
CA GLY A 143 4.96 -10.35 -14.33
C GLY A 143 5.67 -10.83 -13.05
N LEU A 144 5.12 -10.58 -11.87
CA LEU A 144 5.79 -10.85 -10.59
C LEU A 144 5.72 -12.31 -10.10
N GLY A 145 5.14 -13.22 -10.91
CA GLY A 145 5.08 -14.64 -10.59
C GLY A 145 4.27 -14.98 -9.32
N LEU A 146 3.35 -14.10 -8.90
CA LEU A 146 2.35 -14.40 -7.87
C LEU A 146 1.06 -14.88 -8.56
N GLY A 147 0.57 -16.04 -8.14
CA GLY A 147 -0.71 -16.58 -8.60
C GLY A 147 -1.88 -15.83 -7.97
N GLY A 148 -2.78 -15.30 -8.80
CA GLY A 148 -4.06 -14.74 -8.33
C GLY A 148 -5.06 -15.85 -8.00
N GLY A 149 -6.04 -15.56 -7.14
CA GLY A 149 -7.25 -16.37 -7.04
C GLY A 149 -7.82 -16.53 -5.63
N ALA A 150 -7.00 -16.58 -4.59
CA ALA A 150 -7.51 -16.77 -3.22
C ALA A 150 -7.61 -15.47 -2.41
N SER A 151 -6.90 -14.42 -2.84
CA SER A 151 -6.88 -13.10 -2.21
C SER A 151 -6.92 -11.98 -3.25
N ALA A 152 -7.34 -10.81 -2.82
CA ALA A 152 -7.45 -9.63 -3.66
C ALA A 152 -7.06 -8.34 -2.94
N ASP A 153 -6.57 -7.36 -3.70
CA ASP A 153 -6.22 -6.03 -3.24
C ASP A 153 -6.63 -4.99 -4.29
N ALA A 154 -7.38 -3.97 -3.87
CA ALA A 154 -8.03 -3.02 -4.75
C ALA A 154 -8.10 -1.62 -4.16
N TYR A 155 -7.91 -0.61 -5.00
CA TYR A 155 -8.30 0.77 -4.70
C TYR A 155 -9.74 1.02 -5.11
N VAL A 156 -10.48 1.72 -4.23
CA VAL A 156 -11.87 2.13 -4.43
C VAL A 156 -12.13 3.48 -3.76
N THR A 157 -13.17 4.19 -4.19
CA THR A 157 -13.69 5.33 -3.41
C THR A 157 -14.52 4.83 -2.22
N LYS A 158 -14.76 5.72 -1.24
CA LYS A 158 -15.62 5.41 -0.09
C LYS A 158 -17.03 4.96 -0.51
N ASP A 159 -17.67 5.71 -1.39
CA ASP A 159 -19.04 5.39 -1.85
C ASP A 159 -19.07 4.03 -2.58
N PHE A 160 -17.98 3.69 -3.27
CA PHE A 160 -17.83 2.43 -3.98
C PHE A 160 -17.56 1.26 -3.02
N GLU A 161 -16.76 1.45 -1.98
CA GLU A 161 -16.58 0.45 -0.90
C GLU A 161 -17.93 0.08 -0.26
N GLU A 162 -18.76 1.08 0.04
CA GLU A 162 -20.10 0.87 0.63
C GLU A 162 -21.02 0.09 -0.33
N ARG A 163 -20.91 0.36 -1.64
CA ARG A 163 -21.64 -0.38 -2.67
C ARG A 163 -21.16 -1.83 -2.76
N LEU A 164 -19.86 -2.04 -2.91
CA LEU A 164 -19.27 -3.39 -2.98
C LEU A 164 -19.60 -4.21 -1.74
N THR A 165 -19.63 -3.59 -0.57
CA THR A 165 -20.00 -4.25 0.69
C THR A 165 -21.40 -4.86 0.62
N ARG A 166 -22.36 -4.15 0.02
CA ARG A 166 -23.73 -4.65 -0.15
C ARG A 166 -23.82 -5.69 -1.27
N ASP A 167 -23.21 -5.42 -2.41
CA ASP A 167 -23.38 -6.23 -3.62
C ASP A 167 -22.65 -7.59 -3.52
N PHE A 168 -21.51 -7.62 -2.81
CA PHE A 168 -20.68 -8.81 -2.62
C PHE A 168 -20.72 -9.38 -1.19
N PHE A 169 -21.62 -8.88 -0.35
CA PHE A 169 -21.78 -9.31 1.06
C PHE A 169 -20.46 -9.31 1.84
N LEU A 170 -19.67 -8.24 1.71
CA LEU A 170 -18.34 -8.17 2.32
C LEU A 170 -18.45 -8.12 3.84
N ILE A 171 -17.66 -8.95 4.52
CA ILE A 171 -17.61 -9.00 5.98
C ILE A 171 -16.24 -8.50 6.44
N GLU A 172 -16.20 -7.38 7.16
CA GLU A 172 -14.93 -6.88 7.72
C GLU A 172 -14.26 -7.93 8.60
N SER A 173 -12.98 -8.18 8.33
CA SER A 173 -12.20 -9.22 8.99
C SER A 173 -10.72 -8.86 8.93
N ARG A 174 -10.06 -8.83 10.08
CA ARG A 174 -8.60 -8.58 10.17
C ARG A 174 -7.76 -9.58 9.38
N THR A 175 -8.30 -10.78 9.15
CA THR A 175 -7.71 -11.87 8.36
C THR A 175 -8.51 -12.16 7.08
N GLY A 176 -9.24 -11.16 6.59
CA GLY A 176 -9.98 -11.23 5.33
C GLY A 176 -9.06 -11.43 4.12
N ASN A 177 -9.58 -12.09 3.09
CA ASN A 177 -8.89 -12.34 1.84
C ASN A 177 -8.99 -11.19 0.83
N LEU A 178 -9.78 -10.16 1.10
CA LEU A 178 -9.87 -8.94 0.31
C LEU A 178 -9.31 -7.76 1.10
N THR A 179 -8.43 -6.97 0.48
CA THR A 179 -7.99 -5.67 0.99
C THR A 179 -8.58 -4.57 0.10
N LEU A 180 -9.41 -3.69 0.70
CA LEU A 180 -9.93 -2.51 0.05
C LEU A 180 -9.18 -1.27 0.56
N ARG A 181 -8.57 -0.54 -0.36
CA ARG A 181 -7.79 0.68 -0.12
C ARG A 181 -8.63 1.88 -0.53
N VAL A 182 -9.27 2.50 0.45
CA VAL A 182 -10.20 3.60 0.25
C VAL A 182 -9.44 4.88 -0.07
N VAL A 183 -9.90 5.60 -1.09
CA VAL A 183 -9.41 6.93 -1.46
C VAL A 183 -10.55 7.94 -1.56
N ASP A 184 -10.27 9.19 -1.24
CA ASP A 184 -11.28 10.27 -1.24
C ASP A 184 -11.32 11.03 -2.58
N HIS A 185 -10.73 10.47 -3.64
CA HIS A 185 -10.59 11.12 -4.94
C HIS A 185 -10.52 10.09 -6.09
N ASP A 186 -10.71 10.55 -7.32
CA ASP A 186 -10.69 9.73 -8.54
C ASP A 186 -9.28 9.43 -9.08
N LEU A 187 -8.21 9.91 -8.44
CA LEU A 187 -6.85 9.76 -8.99
C LEU A 187 -6.46 8.29 -9.23
N HIS A 188 -6.92 7.34 -8.41
CA HIS A 188 -6.69 5.92 -8.65
C HIS A 188 -7.19 5.45 -10.02
N LEU A 189 -8.38 5.90 -10.44
CA LEU A 189 -8.95 5.63 -11.77
C LEU A 189 -8.15 6.36 -12.85
N ARG A 190 -7.87 7.65 -12.64
CA ARG A 190 -7.17 8.50 -13.62
C ARG A 190 -5.73 8.07 -13.89
N THR A 191 -5.10 7.43 -12.90
CA THR A 191 -3.75 6.89 -13.02
C THR A 191 -3.75 5.37 -13.21
N GLY A 192 -4.90 4.74 -13.41
CA GLY A 192 -4.97 3.32 -13.76
C GLY A 192 -4.16 3.04 -15.03
N ARG A 193 -3.62 1.83 -15.13
CA ARG A 193 -2.91 1.32 -16.28
C ARG A 193 -3.69 0.13 -16.83
N CYS A 194 -3.99 0.15 -18.13
CA CYS A 194 -4.56 -0.99 -18.80
C CYS A 194 -3.42 -1.95 -19.19
N VAL A 195 -3.37 -3.11 -18.54
CA VAL A 195 -2.39 -4.17 -18.82
C VAL A 195 -3.17 -5.48 -18.93
N ASP A 196 -3.04 -6.19 -20.06
CA ASP A 196 -3.75 -7.44 -20.32
C ASP A 196 -5.26 -7.38 -20.03
N ALA A 197 -5.90 -6.31 -20.50
CA ALA A 197 -7.33 -5.98 -20.28
C ALA A 197 -7.74 -5.75 -18.81
N GLN A 198 -6.77 -5.66 -17.88
CA GLN A 198 -7.00 -5.33 -16.48
C GLN A 198 -6.63 -3.87 -16.21
N VAL A 199 -7.40 -3.21 -15.34
CA VAL A 199 -7.05 -1.88 -14.82
C VAL A 199 -6.27 -2.05 -13.52
N VAL A 200 -4.98 -1.75 -13.56
CA VAL A 200 -4.06 -1.89 -12.42
C VAL A 200 -3.51 -0.53 -11.97
N ALA A 201 -3.18 -0.40 -10.70
CA ALA A 201 -2.56 0.80 -10.15
C ALA A 201 -1.13 0.97 -10.70
N PRO A 202 -0.56 2.19 -10.71
CA PRO A 202 0.83 2.40 -11.11
C PRO A 202 1.82 1.50 -10.37
N ARG A 203 2.92 1.10 -11.03
CA ARG A 203 3.88 0.11 -10.52
C ARG A 203 4.40 0.44 -9.13
N VAL A 204 4.70 1.71 -8.84
CA VAL A 204 5.16 2.13 -7.51
C VAL A 204 4.09 1.94 -6.42
N MET A 205 2.81 2.09 -6.75
CA MET A 205 1.70 1.88 -5.80
C MET A 205 1.56 0.40 -5.51
N VAL A 206 1.54 -0.43 -6.57
CA VAL A 206 1.51 -1.89 -6.44
C VAL A 206 2.68 -2.38 -5.60
N ALA A 207 3.90 -1.88 -5.86
CA ALA A 207 5.09 -2.25 -5.12
C ALA A 207 4.99 -1.93 -3.62
N VAL A 208 4.47 -0.75 -3.27
CA VAL A 208 4.30 -0.34 -1.86
C VAL A 208 3.15 -1.10 -1.17
N ASP A 209 2.11 -1.45 -1.92
CA ASP A 209 1.00 -2.28 -1.43
C ASP A 209 1.46 -3.70 -1.14
N LEU A 210 2.22 -4.32 -2.06
CA LEU A 210 2.89 -5.62 -1.87
C LEU A 210 3.88 -5.57 -0.71
N ALA A 211 4.70 -4.51 -0.60
CA ALA A 211 5.67 -4.35 0.48
C ALA A 211 5.02 -4.20 1.87
N ALA A 212 3.73 -3.87 1.92
CA ALA A 212 2.93 -3.79 3.14
C ALA A 212 2.11 -5.07 3.43
N ASP A 213 2.27 -6.11 2.62
CA ASP A 213 1.55 -7.38 2.79
C ASP A 213 1.98 -8.13 4.07
N THR A 214 1.11 -9.01 4.56
CA THR A 214 1.39 -9.85 5.72
C THR A 214 2.25 -11.06 5.38
N ASP A 215 2.26 -11.50 4.12
CA ASP A 215 3.11 -12.58 3.63
C ASP A 215 4.53 -12.08 3.29
N ALA A 216 5.55 -12.74 3.84
CA ALA A 216 6.94 -12.32 3.72
C ALA A 216 7.45 -12.38 2.25
N ARG A 217 6.98 -13.37 1.47
CA ARG A 217 7.36 -13.48 0.05
C ARG A 217 6.77 -12.34 -0.76
N THR A 218 5.50 -12.03 -0.54
CA THR A 218 4.77 -10.91 -1.16
C THR A 218 5.44 -9.57 -0.80
N ARG A 219 5.84 -9.39 0.47
CA ARG A 219 6.61 -8.21 0.89
C ARG A 219 7.94 -8.07 0.15
N SER A 220 8.71 -9.16 0.07
CA SER A 220 10.01 -9.17 -0.61
C SER A 220 9.86 -8.78 -2.07
N LEU A 221 8.88 -9.37 -2.77
CA LEU A 221 8.57 -9.02 -4.16
C LEU A 221 8.17 -7.55 -4.32
N GLY A 222 7.36 -7.01 -3.42
CA GLY A 222 7.01 -5.58 -3.43
C GLY A 222 8.22 -4.68 -3.29
N ARG A 223 9.18 -5.04 -2.42
CA ARG A 223 10.44 -4.30 -2.27
C ARG A 223 11.29 -4.37 -3.54
N SER A 224 11.45 -5.56 -4.13
CA SER A 224 12.21 -5.74 -5.38
C SER A 224 11.59 -4.97 -6.55
N LEU A 225 10.26 -5.00 -6.69
CA LEU A 225 9.57 -4.21 -7.72
C LEU A 225 9.80 -2.70 -7.50
N LEU A 226 9.73 -2.23 -6.24
CA LEU A 226 9.96 -0.82 -5.91
C LEU A 226 11.39 -0.38 -6.28
N GLU A 227 12.38 -1.21 -6.00
CA GLU A 227 13.78 -0.97 -6.38
C GLU A 227 13.97 -0.91 -7.90
N ALA A 228 13.39 -1.86 -8.63
CA ALA A 228 13.47 -1.92 -10.09
C ALA A 228 12.85 -0.66 -10.74
N VAL A 229 11.62 -0.32 -10.36
CA VAL A 229 10.87 0.81 -10.91
C VAL A 229 11.57 2.14 -10.63
N LEU A 230 12.11 2.33 -9.43
CA LEU A 230 12.87 3.56 -9.12
C LEU A 230 14.20 3.63 -9.88
N THR A 231 14.82 2.49 -10.17
CA THR A 231 16.05 2.43 -10.97
C THR A 231 15.78 2.82 -12.42
N GLU A 232 14.74 2.26 -13.03
CA GLU A 232 14.27 2.65 -14.37
C GLU A 232 13.94 4.14 -14.45
N PHE A 233 13.22 4.67 -13.46
CA PHE A 233 12.84 6.08 -13.42
C PHE A 233 14.04 7.04 -13.35
N ARG A 234 15.13 6.63 -12.67
CA ARG A 234 16.37 7.41 -12.66
C ARG A 234 17.06 7.40 -14.04
N ALA A 235 17.01 6.27 -14.74
CA ALA A 235 17.66 6.10 -16.05
C ALA A 235 16.93 6.82 -17.20
N ALA A 236 15.60 6.92 -17.18
CA ALA A 236 14.79 7.41 -18.29
C ALA A 236 14.89 8.93 -18.63
N GLU A 237 15.65 9.71 -17.86
CA GLU A 237 15.80 11.16 -18.04
C GLU A 237 17.28 11.60 -17.87
N SER A 238 18.23 10.70 -18.14
CA SER A 238 19.66 10.99 -18.29
C SER A 238 20.03 10.96 -19.78
#